data_AF-A0A1C5RCV1-F1
#
_entry.id   AF-A0A1C5RCV1-F1
#
_cell.length_a   1.000
_cell.length_b   1.000
_cell.length_c   1.000
_cell.angle_alpha   90.00
_cell.angle_beta   90.00
_cell.angle_gamma   90.00
#
_symmetry.space_group_name_H-M   'P 1'
#
loop_
_entity.id
_entity.type
_entity.pdbx_description
1 polymer ?
#
loop_
_entity_poly.entity_id
_entity_poly.type
_entity_poly.pdbx_seq_one_letter_code
_entity_poly.pdbx_strand_id
1 'polypeptide(L)'
;MRVGVIGGRKIESLDIHEIIPYIPAQCSEIVSGGAQGIDQLARKIAEELSVPLTEFFPDYEKYGRAAPIRRNQQIVDYSDLIIAVWDGESKGTRDTLIRALKAGKAIKPVIVGQKSFSEQSF
;
A
#
# COMPACT_ATOMS: atom_id res chain seq x y z
N MET A 1 -1.08 15.47 -5.47
CA MET A 1 -1.63 14.13 -5.75
C MET A 1 -1.47 13.26 -4.52
N ARG A 2 -2.51 12.57 -4.08
CA ARG A 2 -2.49 11.72 -2.88
C ARG A 2 -2.08 10.31 -3.24
N VAL A 3 -1.00 9.81 -2.66
CA VAL A 3 -0.45 8.50 -2.99
C VAL A 3 -0.67 7.55 -1.82
N GLY A 4 -1.50 6.53 -2.02
CA GLY A 4 -1.71 5.45 -1.08
C GLY A 4 -0.58 4.44 -1.15
N VAL A 5 0.18 4.26 -0.07
CA VAL A 5 1.21 3.22 0.05
C VAL A 5 0.72 2.17 1.05
N ILE A 6 0.44 0.98 0.54
CA ILE A 6 -0.16 -0.12 1.31
C ILE A 6 0.56 -1.44 1.03
N GLY A 7 0.51 -2.38 1.96
CA GLY A 7 1.04 -3.70 1.70
C GLY A 7 0.93 -4.70 2.85
N GLY A 8 1.66 -5.80 2.71
CA GLY A 8 1.69 -6.88 3.68
C GLY A 8 2.38 -6.47 4.99
N ARG A 9 1.88 -6.99 6.12
CA ARG A 9 2.44 -6.71 7.46
C ARG A 9 3.75 -7.44 7.75
N LYS A 10 4.04 -8.51 7.01
CA LYS A 10 5.21 -9.37 7.19
C LYS A 10 6.39 -9.00 6.29
N ILE A 11 6.25 -7.94 5.50
CA ILE A 11 7.29 -7.46 4.60
C ILE A 11 8.08 -6.40 5.36
N GLU A 12 9.21 -6.82 5.93
CA GLU A 12 10.02 -5.98 6.85
C GLU A 12 11.38 -5.60 6.25
N SER A 13 11.85 -6.31 5.23
CA SER A 13 13.17 -6.13 4.63
C SER A 13 13.22 -5.15 3.46
N LEU A 14 12.11 -4.47 3.15
CA LEU A 14 12.01 -3.57 2.01
C LEU A 14 12.44 -2.16 2.40
N ASP A 15 13.28 -1.54 1.57
CA ASP A 15 13.77 -0.19 1.81
C ASP A 15 12.86 0.88 1.18
N ILE A 16 12.87 2.09 1.73
CA ILE A 16 12.10 3.22 1.18
C ILE A 16 12.51 3.54 -0.26
N HIS A 17 13.79 3.37 -0.60
CA HIS A 17 14.34 3.65 -1.92
C HIS A 17 13.84 2.68 -2.99
N GLU A 18 13.23 1.56 -2.61
CA GLU A 18 12.56 0.64 -3.55
C GLU A 18 11.15 1.10 -3.92
N ILE A 19 10.54 1.99 -3.11
CA ILE A 19 9.19 2.51 -3.33
C ILE A 19 9.20 3.93 -3.88
N ILE A 20 10.09 4.79 -3.37
CA ILE A 20 10.19 6.22 -3.74
C ILE A 20 10.21 6.44 -5.27
N PRO A 21 10.93 5.64 -6.10
CA PRO A 21 10.94 5.83 -7.55
C PRO A 21 9.56 5.72 -8.23
N TYR A 22 8.57 5.14 -7.56
CA TYR A 22 7.20 5.02 -8.06
C TYR A 22 6.28 6.15 -7.59
N ILE A 23 6.76 7.03 -6.71
CA ILE A 23 6.01 8.17 -6.20
C ILE A 23 6.19 9.34 -7.17
N PRO A 24 5.10 9.88 -7.74
CA PRO A 24 5.20 11.02 -8.64
C PRO A 24 5.77 12.26 -7.93
N ALA A 25 6.52 13.09 -8.66
CA ALA A 25 7.07 14.34 -8.11
C ALA A 25 6.00 15.31 -7.57
N GLN A 26 4.79 15.27 -8.12
CA GLN A 26 3.63 16.03 -7.65
C GLN A 26 2.88 15.39 -6.47
N CYS A 27 3.46 14.38 -5.81
CA CYS A 27 2.93 13.81 -4.59
C CYS A 27 2.85 14.91 -3.52
N SER A 28 1.66 15.11 -2.98
CA SER A 28 1.39 16.15 -1.97
C SER A 28 1.06 15.56 -0.61
N GLU A 29 0.87 14.25 -0.52
CA GLU A 29 0.43 13.55 0.68
C GLU A 29 0.60 12.04 0.47
N ILE A 30 1.13 11.36 1.50
CA ILE A 30 1.15 9.90 1.59
C ILE A 30 -0.05 9.44 2.41
N VAL A 31 -0.72 8.39 1.95
CA VAL A 31 -1.89 7.81 2.60
C VAL A 31 -1.61 6.35 2.93
N SER A 32 -1.90 5.91 4.16
CA SER A 32 -1.69 4.51 4.56
C SER A 32 -2.69 4.05 5.62
N GLY A 33 -2.52 2.82 6.11
CA GLY A 33 -3.42 2.18 7.07
C GLY A 33 -2.90 2.04 8.50
N GLY A 34 -1.70 2.56 8.77
CA GLY A 34 -1.06 2.53 10.09
C GLY A 34 -0.83 1.14 10.69
N ALA A 35 -0.78 0.10 9.86
CA ALA A 35 -0.38 -1.24 10.29
C ALA A 35 1.15 -1.39 10.41
N GLN A 36 1.61 -2.57 10.84
CA GLN A 36 3.02 -2.95 10.76
C GLN A 36 3.45 -3.24 9.31
N GLY A 37 4.77 -3.33 9.06
CA GLY A 37 5.33 -3.64 7.75
C GLY A 37 5.27 -2.44 6.80
N ILE A 38 4.65 -2.62 5.63
CA ILE A 38 4.63 -1.59 4.57
C ILE A 38 3.99 -0.28 5.00
N ASP A 39 2.97 -0.31 5.86
CA ASP A 39 2.34 0.92 6.36
C ASP A 39 3.31 1.73 7.26
N GLN A 40 4.27 1.09 7.96
CA GLN A 40 5.34 1.79 8.66
C GLN A 40 6.37 2.38 7.70
N LEU A 41 6.65 1.66 6.60
CA LEU A 41 7.53 2.15 5.55
C LEU A 41 6.92 3.39 4.87
N ALA A 42 5.60 3.43 4.70
CA ALA A 42 4.87 4.59 4.19
C ALA A 42 5.10 5.84 5.06
N ARG A 43 5.14 5.70 6.39
CA ARG A 43 5.48 6.81 7.29
C ARG A 43 6.89 7.33 7.03
N LYS A 44 7.88 6.44 6.94
CA LYS A 44 9.27 6.82 6.64
C LYS A 44 9.40 7.52 5.29
N ILE A 45 8.65 7.08 4.29
CA ILE A 45 8.60 7.73 2.98
C ILE A 45 8.01 9.14 3.07
N ALA A 46 6.94 9.32 3.84
CA ALA A 46 6.34 10.64 4.04
C ALA A 46 7.33 11.62 4.69
N GLU A 47 8.06 11.14 5.69
CA GLU A 47 9.14 11.88 6.36
C GLU A 47 10.28 12.23 5.38
N GLU A 48 10.79 11.24 4.64
CA GLU A 48 11.87 11.41 3.65
C GLU A 48 11.50 12.42 2.56
N LEU A 49 10.27 12.35 2.05
CA LEU A 49 9.78 13.27 1.01
C LEU A 49 9.26 14.60 1.57
N SER A 50 9.26 14.78 2.89
CA SER A 50 8.72 15.97 3.56
C SER A 50 7.28 16.30 3.15
N VAL A 51 6.43 15.28 3.03
CA VAL A 51 5.00 15.43 2.71
C VAL A 51 4.13 14.94 3.88
N PRO A 52 2.92 15.48 4.04
CA PRO A 52 1.98 15.00 5.05
C PRO A 52 1.68 13.50 4.92
N LEU A 53 1.46 12.87 6.07
CA LEU A 53 0.97 11.49 6.18
C LEU A 53 -0.46 11.50 6.73
N THR A 54 -1.36 10.80 6.04
CA THR A 54 -2.71 10.48 6.53
C THR A 54 -2.85 8.98 6.73
N GLU A 55 -3.20 8.55 7.94
CA GLU A 55 -3.41 7.15 8.28
C GLU A 55 -4.87 6.86 8.60
N PHE A 56 -5.44 5.85 7.94
CA PHE A 56 -6.78 5.35 8.24
C PHE A 56 -6.69 4.11 9.11
N PHE A 57 -7.21 4.17 10.33
CA PHE A 57 -7.24 3.03 11.25
C PHE A 57 -8.59 2.30 11.21
N PRO A 58 -8.62 0.98 11.44
CA PRO A 58 -9.87 0.23 11.49
C PRO A 58 -10.72 0.64 12.70
N ASP A 59 -11.94 1.13 12.44
CA ASP A 59 -12.95 1.44 13.46
C ASP A 59 -13.77 0.18 13.82
N TYR A 60 -13.27 -0.57 14.80
CA TYR A 60 -13.90 -1.82 15.26
C TYR A 60 -15.18 -1.59 16.08
N GLU A 61 -15.31 -0.44 16.76
CA GLU A 61 -16.51 -0.11 17.51
C GLU A 61 -17.70 0.05 16.56
N LYS A 62 -17.49 0.72 15.44
CA LYS A 62 -18.55 0.98 14.45
C LYS A 62 -18.80 -0.18 13.51
N TYR A 63 -17.76 -0.86 13.05
CA TYR A 63 -17.87 -1.83 11.94
C TYR A 63 -17.53 -3.28 12.33
N GLY A 64 -17.13 -3.52 13.57
CA GLY A 64 -16.76 -4.86 14.05
C GLY A 64 -15.75 -5.55 13.12
N ARG A 65 -16.05 -6.79 12.72
CA ARG A 65 -15.17 -7.58 11.84
C ARG A 65 -14.95 -6.97 10.45
N ALA A 66 -15.84 -6.07 10.00
CA ALA A 66 -15.71 -5.41 8.72
C ALA A 66 -14.79 -4.16 8.77
N ALA A 67 -14.30 -3.76 9.94
CA ALA A 67 -13.51 -2.54 10.11
C ALA A 67 -12.27 -2.46 9.20
N PRO A 68 -11.45 -3.53 9.05
CA PRO A 68 -10.30 -3.49 8.13
C PRO A 68 -10.71 -3.29 6.67
N ILE A 69 -11.84 -3.89 6.27
CA ILE A 69 -12.38 -3.79 4.92
C ILE A 69 -12.87 -2.36 4.63
N ARG A 70 -13.59 -1.76 5.58
CA ARG A 70 -14.06 -0.38 5.48
C ARG A 70 -12.89 0.60 5.41
N ARG A 71 -11.90 0.41 6.27
CA ARG A 71 -10.65 1.17 6.25
C ARG A 71 -9.95 1.09 4.90
N ASN A 72 -9.79 -0.10 4.32
CA ASN A 72 -9.16 -0.26 3.02
C ASN A 72 -9.88 0.54 1.92
N GLN A 73 -11.21 0.57 1.98
CA GLN A 73 -12.00 1.38 1.04
C GLN A 73 -11.73 2.88 1.24
N GLN A 74 -11.63 3.36 2.48
CA GLN A 74 -11.33 4.77 2.77
C GLN A 74 -9.97 5.19 2.18
N ILE A 75 -8.94 4.34 2.28
CA ILE A 75 -7.64 4.59 1.64
C ILE A 75 -7.83 4.72 0.12
N VAL A 76 -8.51 3.76 -0.52
CA VAL A 76 -8.74 3.77 -1.97
C VAL A 76 -9.49 5.01 -2.42
N ASP A 77 -10.55 5.39 -1.70
CA ASP A 77 -11.39 6.53 -2.06
C ASP A 77 -10.60 7.84 -1.94
N TYR A 78 -9.78 7.97 -0.90
CA TYR A 78 -9.01 9.17 -0.58
C TYR A 78 -7.75 9.34 -1.44
N SER A 79 -7.17 8.26 -1.96
CA SER A 79 -5.97 8.29 -2.81
C SER A 79 -6.28 8.47 -4.30
N ASP A 80 -5.34 9.09 -5.03
CA ASP A 80 -5.38 9.21 -6.50
C ASP A 80 -4.62 8.05 -7.16
N LEU A 81 -3.53 7.60 -6.53
CA LEU A 81 -2.70 6.45 -6.92
C LEU A 81 -2.54 5.51 -5.73
N ILE A 82 -2.65 4.20 -5.97
CA ILE A 82 -2.34 3.17 -5.00
C ILE A 82 -1.08 2.43 -5.42
N ILE A 83 -0.01 2.59 -4.63
CA ILE A 83 1.18 1.74 -4.66
C ILE A 83 0.94 0.58 -3.69
N ALA A 84 0.81 -0.63 -4.24
CA ALA A 84 0.51 -1.82 -3.47
C ALA A 84 1.71 -2.76 -3.47
N VAL A 85 2.39 -2.87 -2.33
CA VAL A 85 3.50 -3.80 -2.13
C VAL A 85 2.94 -5.17 -1.74
N TRP A 86 3.19 -6.17 -2.58
CA TRP A 86 2.56 -7.47 -2.48
C TRP A 86 3.55 -8.62 -2.60
N ASP A 87 3.46 -9.54 -1.65
CA ASP A 87 4.21 -10.81 -1.58
C ASP A 87 3.57 -11.94 -2.40
N GLY A 88 2.44 -11.67 -3.08
CA GLY A 88 1.66 -12.68 -3.80
C GLY A 88 0.67 -13.46 -2.92
N GLU A 89 0.75 -13.35 -1.60
CA GLU A 89 -0.06 -14.14 -0.66
C GLU A 89 -1.04 -13.28 0.16
N SER A 90 -0.70 -12.02 0.46
CA SER A 90 -1.49 -11.13 1.30
C SER A 90 -2.88 -10.88 0.70
N LYS A 91 -3.89 -11.53 1.29
CA LYS A 91 -5.31 -11.36 0.91
C LYS A 91 -5.79 -9.93 1.08
N GLY A 92 -5.30 -9.23 2.11
CA GLY A 92 -5.66 -7.83 2.37
C GLY A 92 -5.14 -6.90 1.29
N THR A 93 -3.88 -7.06 0.89
CA THR A 93 -3.28 -6.28 -0.21
C THR A 93 -4.02 -6.53 -1.52
N ARG A 94 -4.32 -7.81 -1.83
CA ARG A 94 -5.09 -8.19 -3.00
C ARG A 94 -6.49 -7.57 -3.02
N ASP A 95 -7.20 -7.57 -1.88
CA ASP A 95 -8.52 -6.93 -1.76
C ASP A 95 -8.44 -5.42 -2.05
N THR A 96 -7.45 -4.72 -1.50
CA THR A 96 -7.24 -3.29 -1.76
C THR A 96 -6.95 -3.01 -3.24
N LEU A 97 -6.11 -3.82 -3.90
CA LEU A 97 -5.86 -3.72 -5.35
C LEU A 97 -7.15 -3.88 -6.18
N ILE A 98 -7.97 -4.88 -5.85
CA ILE A 98 -9.25 -5.11 -6.53
C ILE A 98 -10.19 -3.92 -6.33
N ARG A 99 -10.25 -3.33 -5.12
CA ARG A 99 -11.05 -2.13 -4.85
C ARG A 99 -10.58 -0.94 -5.67
N ALA A 100 -9.27 -0.70 -5.72
CA ALA A 100 -8.68 0.39 -6.50
C ALA A 100 -9.01 0.26 -7.99
N LEU A 101 -8.87 -0.94 -8.55
CA LEU A 101 -9.26 -1.25 -9.93
C LEU A 101 -10.74 -0.97 -10.19
N LYS A 102 -11.64 -1.45 -9.31
CA LYS A 102 -13.09 -1.21 -9.44
C LYS A 102 -13.46 0.27 -9.33
N ALA A 103 -12.71 1.04 -8.56
CA ALA A 103 -12.90 2.47 -8.39
C ALA A 103 -12.22 3.31 -9.50
N GLY A 104 -11.57 2.68 -10.49
CA GLY A 104 -10.88 3.37 -11.58
C GLY A 104 -9.64 4.16 -11.12
N LYS A 105 -9.06 3.82 -9.96
CA LYS A 105 -7.86 4.47 -9.43
C LYS A 105 -6.62 4.00 -10.19
N ALA A 106 -5.62 4.88 -10.30
CA ALA A 106 -4.31 4.46 -10.79
C ALA A 106 -3.70 3.47 -9.79
N ILE A 107 -3.09 2.40 -10.30
CA ILE A 107 -2.46 1.37 -9.47
C ILE A 107 -1.02 1.12 -9.90
N LYS A 108 -0.15 0.89 -8.93
CA LYS A 108 1.22 0.43 -9.12
C LYS A 108 1.50 -0.77 -8.21
N PRO A 109 1.37 -2.00 -8.71
CA PRO A 109 1.79 -3.17 -7.96
C PRO A 109 3.33 -3.23 -7.88
N VAL A 110 3.85 -3.49 -6.68
CA VAL A 110 5.28 -3.76 -6.43
C VAL A 110 5.35 -5.17 -5.86
N ILE A 111 5.84 -6.11 -6.66
CA ILE A 111 5.88 -7.53 -6.28
C ILE A 111 7.21 -7.82 -5.58
N VAL A 112 7.14 -8.41 -4.39
CA VAL A 112 8.30 -8.78 -3.57
C VAL A 112 8.32 -10.28 -3.34
N GLY A 113 9.51 -10.86 -3.15
CA GLY A 113 9.64 -12.27 -2.76
C GLY A 113 9.38 -13.29 -3.85
N GLN A 114 9.42 -12.93 -5.15
CA GLN A 114 9.55 -13.96 -6.18
C GLN A 114 10.90 -14.65 -6.00
N LYS A 115 10.88 -15.91 -5.55
CA LYS A 115 11.94 -16.84 -5.92
C LYS A 115 12.03 -16.76 -7.44
N SER A 116 13.20 -16.39 -7.94
CA SER A 116 13.53 -16.48 -9.35
C SER A 116 12.94 -17.78 -9.88
N PHE A 117 12.10 -17.71 -10.92
CA PHE A 117 11.92 -18.88 -11.76
C PHE A 117 13.31 -19.20 -12.29
N SER A 118 13.98 -20.18 -11.68
CA SER A 118 15.14 -20.82 -12.29
C SER A 118 14.67 -21.26 -13.66
N GLU A 119 15.29 -20.71 -14.70
CA GLU A 119 15.18 -21.21 -16.07
C GLU A 119 15.39 -22.72 -16.02
N GLN A 120 14.29 -23.48 -16.05
CA GLN A 120 14.36 -24.90 -16.31
C GLN A 120 14.58 -25.02 -17.81
N SER A 121 15.86 -25.26 -18.12
CA SER A 121 16.41 -25.93 -19.29
C SER A 121 15.37 -26.45 -20.29
N PHE A 122 15.40 -25.89 -21.50
CA PHE A 122 14.96 -26.56 -22.71
C PHE A 122 15.95 -27.66 -23.10
#